data_AF-A0A7D9JPB3-F1
#
_entry.id   AF-A0A7D9JPB3-F1
#
_cell.length_a   1.000
_cell.length_b   1.000
_cell.length_c   1.000
_cell.angle_alpha   90.00
_cell.angle_beta   90.00
_cell.angle_gamma   90.00
#
_symmetry.space_group_name_H-M   'P 1'
#
loop_
_entity.id
_entity.type
_entity.pdbx_description
1 polymer ?
#
loop_
_entity_poly.entity_id
_entity_poly.type
_entity_poly.pdbx_seq_one_letter_code
_entity_poly.pdbx_strand_id
1 'polypeptide(L)'
;MDKGECCGAVFIDLKKAFDTVDHGRLLSKLSHYGIKDKELTWFENYLFGRRQRVIYDGTQSDSQPIVCGVPQGCILGPMLFILLINDIDHQLNIAVKFYYMLTTQWFSHPVKIKKPLKEI
;
A
#
# COMPACT_ATOMS: atom_id res chain seq x y z
N MET A 1 10.10 -36.15 -16.52
CA MET A 1 8.65 -36.09 -16.28
C MET A 1 8.36 -34.80 -15.53
N ASP A 2 7.87 -33.79 -16.26
CA ASP A 2 7.36 -32.55 -15.65
C ASP A 2 6.17 -32.91 -14.75
N LYS A 3 6.26 -32.59 -13.46
CA LYS A 3 5.27 -32.98 -12.42
C LYS A 3 3.89 -32.33 -12.58
N GLY A 4 3.57 -31.75 -13.72
CA GLY A 4 2.28 -31.10 -13.96
C GLY A 4 1.97 -29.99 -12.95
N GLU A 5 2.98 -29.36 -12.37
CA GLU A 5 2.81 -28.24 -11.45
C GLU A 5 2.46 -26.99 -12.26
N CYS A 6 1.31 -26.36 -12.00
CA CYS A 6 0.95 -25.10 -12.65
C CYS A 6 1.54 -23.95 -11.84
N CYS A 7 2.45 -23.19 -12.46
CA CYS A 7 2.92 -21.91 -11.94
C CYS A 7 1.98 -20.81 -12.43
N GLY A 8 1.41 -20.03 -11.51
CA GLY A 8 0.56 -18.89 -11.81
C GLY A 8 1.09 -17.65 -11.11
N ALA A 9 1.00 -16.50 -11.78
CA ALA A 9 1.32 -15.19 -11.21
C ALA A 9 0.08 -14.29 -11.31
N VAL A 10 -0.16 -13.51 -10.26
CA VAL A 10 -1.21 -12.49 -10.24
C VAL A 10 -0.51 -11.15 -10.01
N PHE A 11 -0.77 -10.19 -10.89
CA PHE A 11 -0.25 -8.83 -10.78
C PHE A 11 -1.40 -7.91 -10.36
N ILE A 12 -1.18 -7.14 -9.30
CA ILE A 12 -2.15 -6.18 -8.77
C ILE A 12 -1.53 -4.79 -8.89
N ASP A 13 -2.19 -3.90 -9.62
CA ASP A 13 -1.83 -2.50 -9.72
C ASP A 13 -2.82 -1.64 -8.90
N LEU A 14 -2.29 -0.82 -8.00
CA LEU A 14 -3.08 0.01 -7.10
C LEU A 14 -3.18 1.43 -7.67
N LYS A 15 -4.37 1.77 -8.17
CA LYS A 15 -4.63 3.12 -8.68
C LYS A 15 -4.44 4.16 -7.57
N LYS A 16 -3.55 5.13 -7.82
CA LYS A 16 -3.28 6.25 -6.91
C LYS A 16 -3.00 5.79 -5.47
N ALA A 17 -2.11 4.81 -5.33
CA ALA A 17 -1.84 4.15 -4.05
C ALA A 17 -1.47 5.14 -2.93
N PHE A 18 -0.69 6.18 -3.24
CA PHE A 18 -0.33 7.21 -2.27
C PHE A 18 -1.48 8.17 -1.93
N ASP A 19 -2.44 8.38 -2.82
CA ASP A 19 -3.57 9.29 -2.59
C ASP A 19 -4.73 8.60 -1.84
N THR A 20 -4.66 7.28 -1.68
CA THR A 20 -5.74 6.45 -1.12
C THR A 20 -5.42 5.87 0.25
N VAL A 21 -4.28 6.26 0.85
CA VAL A 21 -3.86 5.83 2.19
C VAL A 21 -4.85 6.34 3.24
N ASP A 22 -5.49 5.44 3.96
CA ASP A 22 -6.35 5.80 5.10
C ASP A 22 -5.51 6.25 6.30
N HIS A 23 -5.76 7.46 6.81
CA HIS A 23 -4.95 8.06 7.87
C HIS A 23 -5.11 7.33 9.21
N GLY A 24 -6.33 6.91 9.55
CA GLY A 24 -6.61 6.22 10.82
C GLY A 24 -5.92 4.85 10.89
N ARG A 25 -6.01 4.07 9.80
CA ARG A 25 -5.31 2.78 9.67
C ARG A 25 -3.81 2.95 9.73
N LEU A 26 -3.26 3.98 9.08
CA LEU A 26 -1.83 4.26 9.12
C LEU A 26 -1.36 4.61 10.55
N LEU A 27 -2.07 5.50 11.26
CA LEU A 27 -1.75 5.82 12.66
C LEU A 27 -1.87 4.60 13.57
N SER A 28 -2.93 3.79 13.41
CA SER A 28 -3.10 2.56 14.17
C SER A 28 -1.94 1.59 13.94
N LYS A 29 -1.45 1.47 12.70
CA LYS A 29 -0.26 0.66 12.41
C LYS A 29 1.00 1.23 13.04
N LEU A 30 1.25 2.52 12.91
CA LEU A 30 2.41 3.17 13.52
C LEU A 30 2.43 2.91 15.04
N SER A 31 1.27 3.04 15.69
CA SER A 31 1.11 2.69 17.11
C SER A 31 1.37 1.21 17.40
N HIS A 32 0.92 0.30 16.52
CA HIS A 32 1.16 -1.14 16.66
C HIS A 32 2.66 -1.47 16.56
N TYR A 33 3.39 -0.81 15.67
CA TYR A 33 4.86 -0.93 15.53
C TYR A 33 5.64 -0.23 16.64
N GLY A 34 4.97 0.40 17.62
CA GLY A 34 5.60 0.95 18.81
C GLY A 34 5.87 2.46 18.77
N ILE A 35 5.43 3.17 17.73
CA ILE A 35 5.50 4.64 17.67
C ILE A 35 4.40 5.21 18.56
N LYS A 36 4.76 6.00 19.57
CA LYS A 36 3.83 6.48 20.60
C LYS A 36 3.98 7.99 20.83
N ASP A 37 3.12 8.53 21.68
CA ASP A 37 3.22 9.88 22.24
C ASP A 37 3.52 10.99 21.19
N LYS A 38 4.70 11.61 21.29
CA LYS A 38 5.06 12.80 20.51
C LYS A 38 5.27 12.46 19.04
N GLU A 39 5.87 11.31 18.76
CA GLU A 39 6.13 10.84 17.41
C GLU A 39 4.81 10.51 16.71
N LEU A 40 3.88 9.87 17.41
CA LEU A 40 2.54 9.57 16.85
C LEU A 40 1.74 10.86 16.60
N THR A 41 1.80 11.81 17.53
CA THR A 41 1.18 13.15 17.38
C THR A 41 1.79 13.91 16.20
N TRP A 42 3.09 13.75 15.96
CA TRP A 42 3.76 14.34 14.79
C TRP A 42 3.22 13.76 13.49
N PHE A 43 3.03 12.44 13.41
CA PHE A 43 2.40 11.81 12.24
C PHE A 43 0.93 12.21 12.05
N GLU A 44 0.18 12.40 13.14
CA GLU A 44 -1.19 12.90 13.06
C GLU A 44 -1.22 14.30 12.44
N ASN A 45 -0.38 15.22 12.93
CA ASN A 45 -0.24 16.56 12.35
C ASN A 45 0.25 16.55 10.89
N TYR A 46 1.09 15.59 10.53
CA TYR A 46 1.58 15.41 9.16
C TYR A 46 0.48 14.97 8.18
N LEU A 47 -0.48 14.17 8.64
CA LEU A 47 -1.53 13.59 7.81
C LEU A 47 -2.80 14.46 7.74
N PHE A 48 -3.25 14.97 8.89
CA PHE A 48 -4.53 15.66 9.07
C PHE A 48 -4.46 17.18 8.85
N GLY A 49 -5.62 17.82 8.73
CA GLY A 49 -5.74 19.28 8.60
C GLY A 49 -5.32 19.85 7.23
N ARG A 50 -4.97 18.99 6.29
CA ARG A 50 -4.53 19.38 4.95
C ARG A 50 -5.72 19.74 4.04
N ARG A 51 -5.49 20.71 3.16
CA ARG A 51 -6.43 21.12 2.12
C ARG A 51 -5.71 21.23 0.79
N GLN A 52 -6.44 20.98 -0.29
CA GLN A 52 -5.95 21.07 -1.66
C GLN A 52 -6.87 21.92 -2.51
N ARG A 53 -6.31 22.48 -3.57
CA ARG A 53 -7.05 23.17 -4.64
C ARG A 53 -6.30 23.01 -5.94
N VAL A 54 -7.01 23.17 -7.05
CA VAL A 54 -6.45 23.07 -8.39
C VAL A 54 -6.41 24.46 -9.02
N ILE A 55 -5.32 24.76 -9.71
CA ILE A 55 -5.19 25.95 -10.56
C ILE A 55 -5.11 25.46 -11.99
N TYR A 56 -6.00 25.95 -12.84
CA TYR A 56 -6.04 25.62 -14.26
C TYR A 56 -6.39 26.88 -15.04
N ASP A 57 -5.56 27.22 -16.02
CA ASP A 57 -5.72 28.39 -16.90
C ASP A 57 -6.02 29.71 -16.15
N GLY A 58 -5.22 29.99 -15.12
CA GLY A 58 -5.37 31.19 -14.26
C GLY A 58 -6.57 31.16 -13.30
N THR A 59 -7.50 30.22 -13.47
CA THR A 59 -8.66 30.02 -12.61
C THR A 59 -8.32 29.05 -11.49
N GLN A 60 -8.79 29.34 -10.28
CA GLN A 60 -8.51 28.52 -9.11
C GLN A 60 -9.79 27.92 -8.54
N SER A 61 -9.75 26.63 -8.21
CA SER A 61 -10.86 25.96 -7.54
C SER A 61 -10.99 26.39 -6.08
N ASP A 62 -12.13 26.05 -5.49
CA ASP A 62 -12.32 26.05 -4.04
C ASP A 62 -11.33 25.10 -3.35
N SER A 63 -11.01 25.45 -2.11
CA SER A 63 -10.14 24.65 -1.24
C SER A 63 -10.92 23.51 -0.59
N GLN A 64 -10.54 22.28 -0.89
CA GLN A 64 -11.17 21.06 -0.39
C GLN A 64 -10.27 20.36 0.64
N PRO A 65 -10.83 19.79 1.72
CA PRO A 65 -10.05 19.03 2.69
C PRO A 65 -9.50 17.72 2.08
N ILE A 66 -8.32 17.31 2.53
CA ILE A 66 -7.72 16.01 2.20
C ILE A 66 -7.99 15.05 3.34
N VAL A 67 -8.79 14.02 3.09
CA VAL A 67 -9.19 13.01 4.09
C VAL A 67 -8.41 11.70 4.00
N CYS A 68 -7.65 11.51 2.92
CA CYS A 68 -6.84 10.32 2.69
C CYS A 68 -5.59 10.67 1.87
N GLY A 69 -4.66 9.74 1.80
CA GLY A 69 -3.40 9.84 1.09
C GLY A 69 -2.30 10.51 1.89
N VAL A 70 -1.05 10.32 1.45
CA VAL A 70 0.14 10.95 2.04
C VAL A 70 0.59 12.16 1.22
N PRO A 71 1.26 13.16 1.80
CA PRO A 71 1.87 14.24 1.04
C PRO A 71 2.83 13.73 -0.05
N GLN A 72 2.53 14.02 -1.31
CA GLN A 72 3.40 13.69 -2.44
C GLN A 72 4.67 14.55 -2.41
N GLY A 73 5.81 13.98 -2.85
CA GLY A 73 7.11 14.67 -2.84
C GLY A 73 7.84 14.61 -1.50
N CYS A 74 7.30 13.92 -0.49
CA CYS A 74 7.97 13.68 0.78
C CYS A 74 8.60 12.27 0.81
N ILE A 75 9.81 12.16 1.37
CA ILE A 75 10.53 10.88 1.50
C ILE A 75 9.80 9.87 2.39
N LEU A 76 8.89 10.34 3.26
CA LEU A 76 8.11 9.50 4.16
C LEU A 76 6.94 8.79 3.46
N GLY A 77 6.42 9.34 2.37
CA GLY A 77 5.26 8.76 1.66
C GLY A 77 5.48 7.28 1.27
N PRO A 78 6.60 6.94 0.61
CA PRO A 78 6.97 5.56 0.28
C PRO A 78 7.09 4.65 1.52
N MET A 79 7.72 5.12 2.60
CA MET A 79 7.89 4.33 3.83
C MET A 79 6.55 4.03 4.52
N LEU A 80 5.69 5.05 4.64
CA LEU A 80 4.36 4.92 5.22
C LEU A 80 3.48 3.97 4.40
N PHE A 81 3.62 3.98 3.09
CA PHE A 81 2.91 3.05 2.21
C PHE A 81 3.38 1.59 2.39
N ILE A 82 4.69 1.33 2.49
CA ILE A 82 5.19 -0.02 2.80
C ILE A 82 4.65 -0.50 4.14
N LEU A 83 4.69 0.36 5.16
CA LEU A 83 4.15 0.00 6.47
C LEU A 83 2.68 -0.39 6.38
N LEU A 84 1.87 0.29 5.56
CA LEU A 84 0.47 -0.06 5.33
C LEU A 84 0.31 -1.42 4.62
N ILE A 85 1.13 -1.70 3.62
CA ILE A 85 0.99 -2.91 2.79
C ILE A 85 1.54 -4.18 3.47
N ASN A 86 2.46 -4.04 4.43
CA ASN A 86 3.19 -5.15 5.05
C ASN A 86 2.30 -6.23 5.71
N ASP A 87 1.04 -5.91 6.03
CA ASP A 87 0.13 -6.86 6.71
C ASP A 87 -0.81 -7.57 5.72
N ILE A 88 -0.71 -7.30 4.42
CA ILE A 88 -1.54 -7.95 3.39
C ILE A 88 -1.29 -9.46 3.38
N ASP A 89 -0.06 -9.90 3.59
CA ASP A 89 0.33 -11.32 3.65
C ASP A 89 -0.44 -12.06 4.75
N HIS A 90 -0.71 -11.42 5.88
CA HIS A 90 -1.44 -12.03 7.00
C HIS A 90 -2.94 -12.16 6.74
N GLN A 91 -3.51 -11.35 5.84
CA GLN A 91 -4.95 -11.39 5.53
C GLN A 91 -5.28 -12.36 4.40
N LEU A 92 -4.30 -12.73 3.57
CA LEU A 92 -4.47 -13.64 2.45
C LEU A 92 -4.02 -15.04 2.85
N ASN A 93 -4.98 -15.93 3.14
CA ASN A 93 -4.73 -17.33 3.46
C ASN A 93 -4.40 -18.15 2.19
N ILE A 94 -3.41 -17.69 1.43
CA ILE A 94 -2.98 -18.26 0.16
C ILE A 94 -1.46 -18.43 0.27
N ALA A 95 -0.93 -19.58 -0.16
CA ALA A 95 0.51 -19.79 -0.27
C ALA A 95 1.04 -18.92 -1.44
N VAL A 96 1.11 -17.61 -1.23
CA VAL A 96 1.55 -16.59 -2.20
C VAL A 96 2.61 -15.76 -1.49
N LYS A 97 3.78 -15.63 -2.11
CA LYS A 97 4.80 -14.67 -1.66
C LYS A 97 4.48 -13.32 -2.31
N PHE A 98 4.23 -12.31 -1.49
CA PHE A 98 4.08 -10.95 -2.00
C PHE A 98 5.45 -10.30 -2.14
N TYR A 99 5.64 -9.64 -3.29
CA TYR A 99 6.80 -8.80 -3.54
C TYR A 99 6.29 -7.38 -3.73
N TYR A 100 6.58 -6.52 -2.75
CA TYR A 100 6.21 -5.12 -2.79
C TYR A 100 7.32 -4.33 -3.49
N MET A 101 7.08 -3.94 -4.74
CA MET A 101 7.99 -3.07 -5.47
C MET A 101 7.54 -1.63 -5.36
N LEU A 102 8.34 -0.79 -4.70
CA LEU A 102 8.24 0.66 -4.85
C LEU A 102 9.07 1.18 -6.03
N THR A 103 10.10 0.42 -6.44
CA THR A 103 10.89 0.65 -7.63
C THR A 103 11.28 -0.70 -8.22
N THR A 104 11.25 -0.80 -9.53
CA THR A 104 11.49 -2.01 -10.32
C THR A 104 12.85 -2.68 -10.05
N GLN A 105 12.89 -3.86 -9.41
CA GLN A 105 13.96 -4.86 -9.62
C GLN A 105 13.61 -6.30 -9.14
N TRP A 106 13.62 -7.24 -10.08
CA TRP A 106 12.98 -8.57 -9.98
C TRP A 106 13.87 -9.67 -9.38
N PHE A 107 13.30 -10.50 -8.48
CA PHE A 107 13.75 -11.88 -8.25
C PHE A 107 12.52 -12.76 -7.98
N SER A 108 12.22 -13.70 -8.89
CA SER A 108 11.16 -14.70 -8.70
C SER A 108 11.73 -16.01 -8.14
N HIS A 109 10.99 -16.63 -7.22
CA HIS A 109 11.20 -18.03 -6.82
C HIS A 109 9.87 -18.78 -6.95
N PRO A 110 9.86 -20.00 -7.53
CA PRO A 110 8.62 -20.71 -7.83
C PRO A 110 7.84 -21.05 -6.54
N VAL A 111 6.54 -20.74 -6.55
CA VAL A 111 5.61 -21.05 -5.47
C VAL A 111 4.72 -22.23 -5.88
N LYS A 112 4.60 -23.23 -5.00
CA LYS A 112 3.87 -24.49 -5.26
C LYS A 112 2.40 -24.34 -4.90
N ILE A 113 1.49 -24.56 -5.86
CA ILE A 113 0.05 -24.62 -5.63
C ILE A 113 -0.45 -26.03 -6.01
N LYS A 114 -1.16 -26.71 -5.09
CA LYS A 114 -1.81 -28.00 -5.35
C LYS A 114 -2.99 -27.79 -6.32
N LYS A 115 -2.98 -28.49 -7.45
CA LYS A 115 -4.07 -28.47 -8.44
C LYS A 115 -5.39 -28.99 -7.84
N PRO A 116 -6.55 -28.38 -8.14
CA PRO A 116 -7.83 -29.05 -7.96
C PRO A 116 -7.98 -30.17 -9.00
N LEU A 117 -8.52 -31.31 -8.55
CA LEU A 117 -8.84 -32.48 -9.37
C LEU A 117 -9.77 -32.04 -10.51
N LYS A 118 -9.37 -32.28 -11.77
CA LYS A 118 -10.29 -32.21 -12.91
C LYS A 118 -11.16 -33.46 -12.88
N GLU A 119 -12.48 -33.29 -12.75
CA GLU A 119 -13.44 -34.28 -13.19
C GLU A 119 -13.62 -34.17 -14.72
N ILE A 120 -13.78 -35.36 -15.32
CA ILE A 120 -14.06 -35.71 -16.73
C ILE A 120 -12.81 -35.83 -17.62
#